data_AF-A0A2N5ZI56-F1
#
_entry.id   AF-A0A2N5ZI56-F1
#
_cell.length_a   1.000
_cell.length_b   1.000
_cell.length_c   1.000
_cell.angle_alpha   90.00
_cell.angle_beta   90.00
_cell.angle_gamma   90.00
#
_symmetry.space_group_name_H-M   'P 1'
#
loop_
_entity.id
_entity.type
_entity.pdbx_description
1 polymer ?
#
loop_
_entity_poly.entity_id
_entity_poly.type
_entity_poly.pdbx_seq_one_letter_code
_entity_poly.pdbx_strand_id
1 'polypeptide(L)' 'MAKKNKKFEEALKELEEIVEEFENKEVDLDTSIKKFKKCTELLKYCESILNEAEGKIYALLEKERLQEIDEDE' A
#
# COMPACT_ATOMS: atom_id res chain seq x y z
N MET A 1 -10.01 -0.73 -12.12
CA MET A 1 -9.22 -1.12 -10.93
C MET A 1 -7.75 -1.44 -11.24
N ALA A 2 -7.41 -1.97 -12.42
CA ALA A 2 -6.04 -2.36 -12.80
C ALA A 2 -4.94 -1.28 -12.64
N LYS A 3 -5.26 0.01 -12.80
CA LYS A 3 -4.26 1.10 -12.70
C LYS A 3 -3.84 1.41 -11.24
N LYS A 4 -4.69 1.13 -10.23
CA LYS A 4 -4.31 1.30 -8.82
C LYS A 4 -3.50 0.11 -8.31
N ASN A 5 -3.86 -1.12 -8.70
CA ASN A 5 -3.08 -2.32 -8.35
C ASN A 5 -1.67 -2.25 -8.92
N LYS A 6 -1.51 -1.89 -10.21
CA LYS A 6 -0.17 -1.71 -10.79
C LYS A 6 0.67 -0.70 -10.00
N LYS A 7 0.07 0.41 -9.57
CA LYS A 7 0.77 1.42 -8.76
C LYS A 7 1.13 0.95 -7.35
N PHE A 8 0.36 0.05 -6.75
CA PHE A 8 0.71 -0.55 -5.46
C PHE A 8 1.88 -1.51 -5.61
N GLU A 9 1.80 -2.43 -6.56
CA GLU A 9 2.85 -3.41 -6.86
C GLU A 9 4.16 -2.72 -7.25
N GLU A 10 4.09 -1.64 -8.04
CA GLU A 10 5.25 -0.81 -8.38
C GLU A 10 5.87 -0.15 -7.14
N ALA A 11 5.06 0.42 -6.24
CA ALA A 11 5.56 1.05 -5.02
C ALA A 11 6.16 0.03 -4.03
N LEU A 12 5.57 -1.16 -3.94
CA LEU A 12 6.08 -2.25 -3.12
C LEU A 12 7.43 -2.74 -3.66
N LYS A 13 7.53 -2.92 -4.99
CA LYS A 13 8.78 -3.32 -5.64
C LYS A 13 9.89 -2.29 -5.43
N GLU A 14 9.59 -1.00 -5.57
CA GLU A 14 10.58 0.06 -5.31
C GLU A 14 11.06 0.04 -3.85
N LEU A 15 10.21 -0.38 -2.91
CA LEU A 15 10.56 -0.53 -1.50
C LEU A 15 11.49 -1.74 -1.26
N GLU A 16 11.21 -2.87 -1.90
CA GLU A 16 12.07 -4.06 -1.88
C GLU A 16 13.47 -3.75 -2.45
N GLU A 17 13.53 -3.05 -3.58
CA GLU A 17 14.80 -2.60 -4.19
C GLU A 17 15.60 -1.71 -3.24
N ILE A 18 14.95 -0.76 -2.54
CA ILE A 18 15.62 0.09 -1.54
C ILE A 18 16.17 -0.74 -0.38
N VAL A 19 15.45 -1.76 0.08
CA VAL A 19 15.90 -2.65 1.17
C VAL A 19 17.11 -3.48 0.73
N GLU A 20 17.08 -4.07 -0.47
CA GLU A 20 18.24 -4.79 -1.02
C GLU A 20 19.48 -3.89 -1.12
N GLU A 21 19.30 -2.63 -1.50
CA GLU A 21 20.41 -1.67 -1.55
C GLU A 21 20.97 -1.33 -0.16
N PHE A 22 20.16 -1.32 0.89
CA PHE A 22 20.65 -1.16 2.27
C PHE A 22 21.44 -2.37 2.78
N GLU A 23 21.12 -3.58 2.30
CA GLU A 23 21.85 -4.80 2.66
C GLU A 23 23.22 -4.89 1.96
N ASN A 24 23.34 -4.28 0.79
CA ASN A 24 24.60 -4.11 0.08
C ASN A 24 25.41 -2.97 0.74
N LYS A 25 26.33 -3.37 1.64
CA LYS A 25 27.12 -2.57 2.61
C LYS A 25 27.92 -1.34 2.10
N GLU A 26 27.67 -0.83 0.90
CA GLU A 26 28.37 0.32 0.28
C GLU A 26 27.44 1.51 -0.03
N VAL A 27 26.46 1.79 0.83
CA VAL A 27 25.67 3.03 0.73
C VAL A 27 26.28 4.10 1.63
N ASP A 28 26.66 5.24 1.04
CA ASP A 28 27.14 6.38 1.81
C ASP A 28 26.00 7.03 2.65
N LEU A 29 26.38 7.86 3.63
CA LEU A 29 25.44 8.46 4.57
C LEU A 29 24.37 9.34 3.89
N ASP A 30 24.77 10.15 2.90
CA ASP A 30 23.84 11.06 2.21
C ASP A 30 22.84 10.26 1.36
N THR A 31 23.32 9.23 0.68
CA THR A 31 22.47 8.30 -0.07
C THR A 31 21.53 7.54 0.86
N SER A 32 22.01 7.11 2.02
CA SER A 32 21.19 6.43 3.05
C SER A 32 20.04 7.31 3.53
N ILE A 33 20.30 8.59 3.80
CA ILE A 33 19.26 9.56 4.23
C ILE A 33 18.21 9.76 3.13
N LYS A 34 18.64 9.89 1.87
CA LYS A 34 17.72 10.04 0.73
C LYS A 34 16.85 8.81 0.54
N LYS A 35 17.45 7.62 0.57
CA LYS A 35 16.74 6.33 0.46
C LYS A 35 15.76 6.12 1.58
N PHE A 36 16.16 6.44 2.82
CA PHE A 36 15.27 6.35 3.97
C PHE A 36 14.05 7.26 3.81
N LYS A 37 14.24 8.52 3.40
CA LYS A 37 13.12 9.44 3.12
C LYS A 37 12.17 8.85 2.08
N LYS A 38 12.70 8.38 0.96
CA LYS A 38 11.91 7.75 -0.11
C LYS A 38 11.18 6.50 0.37
N CYS A 39 11.82 5.65 1.18
CA CYS A 39 11.20 4.49 1.81
C CYS A 39 10.01 4.90 2.69
N THR A 40 10.15 5.93 3.52
CA THR A 40 9.03 6.42 4.34
C THR A 40 7.87 7.00 3.52
N GLU A 41 8.14 7.61 2.38
CA GLU A 41 7.11 8.11 1.46
C GLU A 41 6.37 6.95 0.78
N LEU A 42 7.09 5.91 0.35
CA LEU A 42 6.51 4.71 -0.25
C LEU A 42 5.65 3.92 0.76
N LEU A 43 6.13 3.76 2.00
CA LEU A 43 5.36 3.11 3.07
C LEU A 43 4.00 3.81 3.28
N LYS A 44 4.00 5.13 3.46
CA LYS A 44 2.77 5.91 3.62
C LYS A 44 1.83 5.78 2.43
N TYR A 45 2.38 5.73 1.22
CA TYR A 45 1.59 5.54 0.01
C TYR A 45 0.93 4.16 -0.02
N CYS A 46 1.68 3.09 0.28
CA CYS A 46 1.17 1.74 0.37
C CYS A 46 0.07 1.61 1.44
N GLU A 47 0.30 2.15 2.64
CA GLU A 47 -0.70 2.21 3.72
C GLU A 47 -1.99 2.92 3.27
N SER A 48 -1.87 4.04 2.57
CA SER A 48 -3.05 4.76 2.05
C SER A 48 -3.85 3.91 1.06
N ILE A 49 -3.21 3.12 0.21
CA ILE A 49 -3.90 2.25 -0.74
C ILE A 49 -4.60 1.11 0.00
N LEU A 50 -3.93 0.50 0.97
CA LEU A 50 -4.49 -0.58 1.78
C LEU A 50 -5.72 -0.10 2.56
N ASN A 51 -5.64 1.06 3.21
CA ASN A 51 -6.78 1.67 3.90
C ASN A 51 -7.96 1.95 2.96
N GLU A 52 -7.70 2.44 1.74
CA GLU A 52 -8.76 2.65 0.75
C GLU A 52 -9.38 1.32 0.29
N ALA A 53 -8.58 0.27 0.14
CA ALA A 53 -9.06 -1.05 -0.23
C ALA A 53 -9.90 -1.67 0.90
N GLU A 54 -9.43 -1.59 2.14
CA GLU A 54 -10.14 -2.08 3.32
C GLU A 54 -11.48 -1.36 3.50
N GLY A 55 -11.51 -0.03 3.38
CA GLY A 55 -12.75 0.75 3.44
C GLY A 55 -13.78 0.35 2.37
N LYS A 56 -13.32 0.00 1.16
CA LYS A 56 -14.21 -0.54 0.11
C LYS A 56 -14.76 -1.91 0.46
N ILE A 57 -13.95 -2.78 1.06
CA ILE A 57 -14.39 -4.12 1.49
C ILE A 57 -15.46 -3.97 2.58
N TYR A 58 -15.22 -3.13 3.59
CA TYR A 58 -16.24 -2.86 4.62
C TYR A 58 -17.54 -2.32 4.04
N ALA A 59 -17.47 -1.38 3.10
CA ALA A 59 -18.67 -0.84 2.45
C ALA A 59 -19.46 -1.90 1.66
N LEU A 60 -18.78 -2.87 1.05
CA LEU A 60 -19.42 -3.99 0.36
C LEU A 60 -20.10 -4.95 1.34
N LEU A 61 -19.41 -5.33 2.43
CA LEU A 61 -19.96 -6.18 3.48
C LEU A 61 -21.16 -5.53 4.20
N GLU A 62 -21.08 -4.22 4.43
CA GLU A 62 -22.20 -3.43 4.99
C GLU A 62 -23.42 -3.49 4.09
N LYS A 63 -23.21 -3.30 2.79
CA LYS A 63 -24.28 -3.32 1.80
C LYS A 63 -24.94 -4.70 1.72
N GLU A 64 -24.14 -5.77 1.71
CA GLU A 64 -24.65 -7.15 1.67
C GLU A 64 -25.51 -7.44 2.91
N ARG A 65 -25.06 -7.02 4.09
CA ARG A 65 -25.84 -7.17 5.34
C ARG A 65 -27.16 -6.39 5.33
N LEU A 66 -27.20 -5.20 4.75
CA LEU A 66 -28.44 -4.42 4.63
C LEU A 66 -29.43 -5.08 3.66
N GLN A 67 -28.94 -5.75 2.62
CA GLN A 67 -29.78 -6.45 1.64
C GLN A 67 -30.45 -7.70 2.22
N GLU A 68 -29.80 -8.40 3.15
CA GLU A 68 -30.41 -9.54 3.86
C GLU A 68 -31.57 -9.10 4.78
N ILE A 69 -31.53 -7.88 5.33
CA ILE A 69 -32.58 -7.36 6.21
C ILE A 69 -33.83 -6.95 5.42
N ASP A 70 -33.67 -6.50 4.18
CA ASP A 70 -34.78 -6.07 3.31
C ASP A 70 -35.51 -7.26 2.62
N GLU A 71 -34.92 -8.46 2.59
CA GLU A 71 -35.55 -9.66 1.97
C GLU A 71 -36.44 -10.47 2.93
N ASP A 72 -36.34 -10.23 4.24
CA ASP A 72 -37.12 -10.91 5.29
C ASP A 72 -38.42 -10.16 5.69
N GLU A 73 -38.79 -9.07 5.00
CA GLU A 73 -40.05 -8.30 5.19
C GLU A 73 -41.13 -8.60 4.14
#